data_AF-A0A3A2ZPF7-F1
#
_entry.id   AF-A0A3A2ZPF7-F1
#
_cell.length_a   1.000
_cell.length_b   1.000
_cell.length_c   1.000
_cell.angle_alpha   90.00
_cell.angle_beta   90.00
_cell.angle_gamma   90.00
#
_symmetry.space_group_name_H-M   'P 1'
#
loop_
_entity.id
_entity.type
_entity.pdbx_description
1 polymer ?
#
loop_
_entity_poly.entity_id
_entity_poly.type
_entity_poly.pdbx_seq_one_letter_code
_entity_poly.pdbx_strand_id
1 'polypeptide(L)'
;MNRGRYPSRQHSHTTSSKYRQPLDKSVLRKIRTTHYEPIKRFDNQPLPAGVPSHGIVPAWLGKSSELIALPEARILLTDFGESFPPSTTERRYSNTPILSAPPEVRFLPHTPLSFPVDIWSLGCTIWSIIGAKPLFEGFAPTSDWITMEHVTVLGKLPPEWWEKWDARSKWLNEDGTRNHEELGKPWTERFEKFVQEPRHCDGMEVVGDEEKAALFDMLRSMLAFSPEDRITADEAMESKWMKEWGLPEIEKMKNAIVG
;
A
#
# COMPACT_ATOMS: atom_id res chain seq x y z
N MET A 1 -23.55 -21.41 37.37
CA MET A 1 -22.32 -22.24 37.43
C MET A 1 -22.18 -22.84 36.04
N ASN A 2 -21.30 -22.40 35.15
CA ASN A 2 -19.84 -22.39 35.21
C ASN A 2 -19.34 -21.25 34.29
N ARG A 3 -18.54 -20.31 34.81
CA ARG A 3 -17.87 -19.28 34.01
C ARG A 3 -16.45 -19.77 33.71
N GLY A 4 -16.18 -20.13 32.46
CA GLY A 4 -14.83 -20.43 31.98
C GLY A 4 -13.99 -19.16 31.98
N ARG A 5 -12.96 -19.14 32.84
CA ARG A 5 -11.94 -18.08 32.89
C ARG A 5 -10.95 -18.30 31.74
N TYR A 6 -10.83 -17.32 30.84
CA TYR A 6 -9.64 -17.19 29.99
C TYR A 6 -8.52 -16.54 30.81
N PRO A 7 -7.29 -17.08 30.82
CA PRO A 7 -6.16 -16.42 31.47
C PRO A 7 -5.65 -15.29 30.58
N SER A 8 -5.79 -14.06 31.07
CA SER A 8 -5.14 -12.86 30.56
C SER A 8 -3.63 -12.96 30.77
N ARG A 9 -2.87 -13.26 29.71
CA ARG A 9 -1.41 -13.06 29.69
C ARG A 9 -1.13 -11.57 29.53
N GLN A 10 -0.81 -10.91 30.64
CA GLN A 10 -0.11 -9.63 30.63
C GLN A 10 1.35 -9.90 30.23
N HIS A 11 1.73 -9.52 29.01
CA HIS A 11 3.14 -9.33 28.67
C HIS A 11 3.50 -7.87 28.94
N SER A 12 4.14 -7.66 30.08
CA SER A 12 4.81 -6.41 30.43
C SER A 12 6.03 -6.23 29.52
N HIS A 13 5.86 -5.49 28.42
CA HIS A 13 7.01 -4.96 27.69
C HIS A 13 7.54 -3.73 28.44
N THR A 14 8.55 -3.96 29.28
CA THR A 14 9.47 -2.91 29.72
C THR A 14 10.27 -2.42 28.52
N THR A 15 9.82 -1.35 27.88
CA THR A 15 10.62 -0.63 26.89
C THR A 15 11.69 0.20 27.60
N SER A 16 12.92 0.06 27.11
CA SER A 16 14.13 0.73 27.56
C SER A 16 13.94 2.24 27.68
N SER A 17 14.18 2.77 28.89
CA SER A 17 14.07 4.18 29.29
C SER A 17 15.03 5.15 28.57
N LYS A 18 15.86 4.70 27.62
CA LYS A 18 16.97 5.48 27.08
C LYS A 18 16.63 6.45 25.93
N TYR A 19 15.38 6.50 25.45
CA TYR A 19 14.97 7.37 24.33
C TYR A 19 13.66 8.14 24.54
N ARG A 20 13.28 8.48 25.78
CA ARG A 20 12.22 9.48 25.99
C ARG A 20 12.82 10.88 25.95
N GLN A 21 12.91 11.46 24.76
CA GLN A 21 12.90 12.92 24.68
C GLN A 21 11.54 13.42 25.20
N PRO A 22 11.50 14.47 26.05
CA PRO A 22 10.24 15.05 26.45
C PRO A 22 9.48 15.52 25.21
N LEU A 23 8.18 15.20 25.10
CA LEU A 23 7.35 15.78 24.05
C LEU A 23 7.45 17.31 24.15
N ASP A 24 7.69 17.97 23.02
CA ASP A 24 7.73 19.42 22.91
C ASP A 24 6.47 20.04 23.55
N LYS A 25 6.65 21.12 24.31
CA LYS A 25 5.56 21.90 24.92
C LYS A 25 4.53 22.34 23.88
N SER A 26 4.94 22.58 22.63
CA SER A 26 4.03 22.90 21.52
C SER A 26 3.10 21.72 21.16
N VAL A 27 3.63 20.50 21.15
CA VAL A 27 2.90 19.25 20.93
C VAL A 27 1.99 18.94 22.11
N LEU A 28 2.49 19.10 23.34
CA LEU A 28 1.67 18.96 24.55
C LEU A 28 0.51 19.96 24.56
N ARG A 29 0.69 21.19 24.05
CA ARG A 29 -0.38 22.17 23.92
C ARG A 29 -1.45 21.72 22.92
N LYS A 30 -1.06 21.20 21.75
CA LYS A 30 -1.99 20.64 20.75
C LYS A 30 -2.76 19.42 21.28
N ILE A 31 -2.10 18.54 22.02
CA ILE A 31 -2.73 17.37 22.67
C ILE A 31 -3.69 17.80 23.78
N ARG A 32 -3.39 18.90 24.49
CA ARG A 32 -4.21 19.42 25.59
C ARG A 32 -5.45 20.21 25.14
N THR A 33 -5.50 20.68 23.90
CA THR A 33 -6.72 21.26 23.31
C THR A 33 -7.66 20.15 22.83
N THR A 34 -8.57 19.75 23.71
CA THR A 34 -9.64 18.80 23.37
C THR A 34 -10.72 19.52 22.58
N HIS A 35 -10.87 19.16 21.30
CA HIS A 35 -11.98 19.64 20.47
C HIS A 35 -13.15 18.67 20.60
N TYR A 36 -14.30 19.18 21.04
CA TYR A 36 -15.54 18.44 21.17
C TYR A 36 -16.43 18.75 19.98
N GLU A 37 -16.98 17.72 19.35
CA GLU A 37 -17.98 17.88 18.30
C GLU A 37 -19.32 17.29 18.75
N PRO A 38 -20.44 18.00 18.54
CA PRO A 38 -21.75 17.50 18.92
C PRO A 38 -22.12 16.30 18.05
N ILE A 39 -22.48 15.19 18.68
CA ILE A 39 -23.02 14.04 17.97
C ILE A 39 -24.46 14.36 17.60
N LYS A 40 -24.77 14.28 16.31
CA LYS A 40 -26.12 14.52 15.78
C LYS A 40 -26.57 13.29 15.01
N ARG A 41 -27.85 12.95 15.15
CA ARG A 41 -28.46 11.94 14.28
C ARG A 41 -28.65 12.53 12.88
N PHE A 42 -28.49 11.71 11.85
CA PHE A 42 -28.75 12.13 10.46
C PHE A 42 -30.20 12.59 10.24
N ASP A 43 -31.15 12.06 11.01
CA ASP A 43 -32.57 12.44 11.00
C ASP A 43 -32.89 13.64 11.89
N ASN A 44 -31.88 14.28 12.51
CA ASN A 44 -31.98 15.39 13.45
C ASN A 44 -32.87 15.14 14.69
N GLN A 45 -33.19 13.87 15.01
CA GLN A 45 -33.94 13.54 16.22
C GLN A 45 -33.04 13.60 17.47
N PRO A 46 -33.63 13.61 18.70
CA PRO A 46 -32.86 13.54 19.93
C PRO A 46 -32.01 12.28 20.03
N LEU A 47 -30.85 12.39 20.67
CA LEU A 47 -30.00 11.24 20.97
C LEU A 47 -30.70 10.33 22.00
N PRO A 48 -30.66 8.99 21.80
CA PRO A 48 -31.15 8.05 22.80
C PRO A 48 -30.39 8.14 24.13
N ALA A 49 -31.04 7.72 25.21
CA ALA A 49 -30.39 7.63 26.51
C ALA A 49 -29.15 6.71 26.44
N GLY A 50 -28.01 7.18 26.94
CA GLY A 50 -26.74 6.45 26.96
C GLY A 50 -25.81 6.73 25.78
N VAL A 51 -26.25 7.50 24.77
CA VAL A 51 -25.36 7.97 23.69
C VAL A 51 -24.68 9.27 24.13
N PRO A 52 -23.34 9.39 24.04
CA PRO A 52 -22.64 10.63 24.34
C PRO A 52 -23.15 11.78 23.48
N SER A 53 -23.31 12.97 24.08
CA SER A 53 -23.72 14.18 23.34
C SER A 53 -22.59 14.76 22.48
N HIS A 54 -21.34 14.36 22.75
CA HIS A 54 -20.16 14.85 22.06
C HIS A 54 -19.17 13.73 21.78
N GLY A 55 -18.51 13.81 20.61
CA GLY A 55 -17.30 13.08 20.29
C GLY A 55 -16.07 13.91 20.64
N ILE A 56 -14.96 13.23 20.94
CA ILE A 56 -13.65 13.88 21.07
C ILE A 56 -12.96 13.74 19.73
N VAL A 57 -12.63 14.86 19.10
CA VAL A 57 -11.82 14.86 17.89
C VAL A 57 -10.37 14.60 18.29
N PRO A 58 -9.73 13.55 17.74
CA PRO A 58 -8.33 13.28 18.03
C PRO A 58 -7.47 14.47 17.58
N ALA A 59 -6.50 14.86 18.40
CA ALA A 59 -5.58 15.94 18.03
C ALA A 59 -4.77 15.52 16.80
N TRP A 60 -4.93 16.23 15.68
CA TRP A 60 -4.09 16.05 14.51
C TRP A 60 -2.74 16.71 14.74
N LEU A 61 -1.71 15.88 14.91
CA LEU A 61 -0.32 16.32 15.10
C LEU A 61 0.45 16.39 13.78
N GLY A 62 -0.19 16.06 12.67
CA GLY A 62 0.42 16.10 11.35
C GLY A 62 0.53 17.49 10.76
N LYS A 63 1.18 17.54 9.61
CA LYS A 63 1.28 18.69 8.71
C LYS A 63 0.47 18.35 7.46
N SER A 64 -0.31 19.28 6.93
CA SER A 64 -1.00 19.06 5.66
C SER A 64 0.03 18.80 4.55
N SER A 65 -0.27 17.90 3.62
CA SER A 65 0.70 17.43 2.61
C SER A 65 1.26 18.56 1.77
N GLU A 66 0.44 19.54 1.41
CA GLU A 66 0.79 20.74 0.64
C GLU A 66 1.76 21.68 1.36
N LEU A 67 1.94 21.50 2.67
CA LEU A 67 2.87 22.29 3.48
C LEU A 67 4.18 21.55 3.74
N ILE A 68 4.27 20.25 3.46
CA ILE A 68 5.49 19.46 3.67
C ILE A 68 6.54 19.93 2.67
N ALA A 69 7.63 20.51 3.17
CA ALA A 69 8.74 20.91 2.32
C ALA A 69 9.56 19.69 1.91
N LEU A 70 10.21 19.74 0.75
CA LEU A 70 11.01 18.63 0.24
C LEU A 70 12.04 18.09 1.28
N PRO A 71 12.81 18.92 2.01
CA PRO A 71 13.73 18.46 3.09
C PRO A 71 13.07 17.63 4.20
N GLU A 72 11.77 17.86 4.44
CA GLU A 72 10.98 17.21 5.49
C GLU A 72 10.30 15.94 5.00
N ALA A 73 10.21 15.72 3.69
CA ALA A 73 9.50 14.60 3.05
C ALA A 73 10.24 13.25 3.16
N ARG A 74 10.90 13.00 4.30
CA ARG A 74 11.63 11.76 4.56
C ARG A 74 10.66 10.65 4.96
N ILE A 75 10.74 9.53 4.24
CA ILE A 75 9.93 8.34 4.51
C ILE A 75 10.79 7.33 5.28
N LEU A 76 10.21 6.70 6.29
CA LEU A 76 10.81 5.61 7.04
C LEU A 76 9.90 4.38 6.97
N LEU A 77 10.47 3.23 6.63
CA LEU A 77 9.80 1.95 6.79
C LEU A 77 9.73 1.62 8.29
N THR A 78 8.55 1.21 8.75
CA THR A 78 8.27 0.90 10.15
C THR A 78 7.44 -0.38 10.23
N ASP A 79 7.11 -0.77 11.46
CA ASP A 79 6.27 -1.94 11.77
C ASP A 79 6.83 -3.26 11.24
N PHE A 80 7.98 -3.64 11.79
CA PHE A 80 8.64 -4.92 11.51
C PHE A 80 8.03 -6.10 12.30
N GLY A 81 6.77 -5.98 12.76
CA GLY A 81 6.09 -7.00 13.57
C GLY A 81 5.91 -8.33 12.83
N GLU A 82 5.80 -8.27 11.50
CA GLU A 82 5.67 -9.43 10.62
C GLU A 82 6.96 -9.75 9.86
N SER A 83 8.08 -9.08 10.13
CA SER A 83 9.34 -9.36 9.44
C SER A 83 9.96 -10.70 9.89
N PHE A 84 10.69 -11.36 8.98
CA PHE A 84 11.42 -12.60 9.27
C PHE A 84 12.70 -12.69 8.43
N PRO A 85 13.76 -13.35 8.92
CA PRO A 85 14.97 -13.61 8.16
C PRO A 85 14.83 -14.86 7.27
N PRO A 86 14.76 -14.74 5.92
CA PRO A 86 14.56 -15.91 5.05
C PRO A 86 15.69 -16.94 5.12
N SER A 87 16.90 -16.52 5.53
CA SER A 87 18.08 -17.39 5.69
C SER A 87 17.98 -18.38 6.86
N THR A 88 17.11 -18.12 7.83
CA THR A 88 17.00 -18.94 9.07
C THR A 88 15.57 -19.30 9.43
N THR A 89 14.57 -18.68 8.80
CA THR A 89 13.15 -18.92 9.05
C THR A 89 12.43 -19.21 7.74
N GLU A 90 11.97 -20.46 7.57
CA GLU A 90 11.06 -20.79 6.49
C GLU A 90 9.64 -20.30 6.83
N ARG A 91 9.12 -19.39 6.02
CA ARG A 91 7.73 -18.93 6.11
C ARG A 91 7.04 -19.11 4.78
N ARG A 92 5.86 -19.75 4.76
CA ARG A 92 5.08 -20.06 3.55
C ARG A 92 3.75 -19.31 3.47
N TYR A 93 3.50 -18.42 4.40
CA TYR A 93 2.30 -17.58 4.46
C TYR A 93 2.71 -16.12 4.51
N SER A 94 1.84 -15.24 4.00
CA SER A 94 2.00 -13.80 4.10
C SER A 94 0.79 -13.19 4.78
N ASN A 95 1.05 -12.23 5.68
CA ASN A 95 0.03 -11.37 6.29
C ASN A 95 -0.07 -10.01 5.57
N THR A 96 0.61 -9.84 4.43
CA THR A 96 0.46 -8.67 3.57
C THR A 96 -1.02 -8.48 3.21
N PRO A 97 -1.55 -7.24 3.29
CA PRO A 97 -2.91 -6.97 2.83
C PRO A 97 -3.16 -7.53 1.44
N ILE A 98 -4.33 -8.12 1.22
CA ILE A 98 -4.62 -8.90 0.01
C ILE A 98 -4.45 -8.11 -1.30
N LEU A 99 -4.62 -6.78 -1.28
CA LEU A 99 -4.42 -5.90 -2.44
C LEU A 99 -2.94 -5.69 -2.82
N SER A 100 -2.00 -6.03 -1.95
CA SER A 100 -0.56 -5.91 -2.20
C SER A 100 0.19 -7.22 -1.96
N ALA A 101 -0.56 -8.31 -1.71
CA ALA A 101 -0.01 -9.65 -1.55
C ALA A 101 0.41 -10.20 -2.93
N PRO A 102 1.61 -10.80 -3.02
CA PRO A 102 2.10 -11.28 -4.29
C PRO A 102 1.44 -12.61 -4.67
N PRO A 103 1.35 -12.93 -5.98
CA PRO A 103 0.61 -14.07 -6.50
C PRO A 103 1.17 -15.42 -6.04
N GLU A 104 2.48 -15.53 -5.79
CA GLU A 104 3.10 -16.76 -5.30
C GLU A 104 2.56 -17.24 -3.96
N VAL A 105 2.01 -16.35 -3.12
CA VAL A 105 1.34 -16.75 -1.86
C VAL A 105 0.14 -17.67 -2.14
N ARG A 106 -0.52 -17.49 -3.28
CA ARG A 106 -1.60 -18.35 -3.74
C ARG A 106 -1.09 -19.55 -4.53
N PHE A 107 -0.20 -19.31 -5.50
CA PHE A 107 0.14 -20.32 -6.52
C PHE A 107 1.32 -21.23 -6.13
N LEU A 108 2.12 -20.84 -5.14
CA LEU A 108 3.26 -21.59 -4.61
C LEU A 108 3.15 -21.75 -3.07
N PRO A 109 2.05 -22.32 -2.54
CA PRO A 109 1.78 -22.36 -1.09
C PRO A 109 2.78 -23.21 -0.28
N HIS A 110 3.62 -23.99 -0.95
CA HIS A 110 4.63 -24.85 -0.32
C HIS A 110 6.05 -24.28 -0.44
N THR A 111 6.24 -23.21 -1.20
CA THR A 111 7.53 -22.55 -1.39
C THR A 111 7.75 -21.51 -0.28
N PRO A 112 8.88 -21.54 0.42
CA PRO A 112 9.22 -20.48 1.38
C PRO A 112 9.30 -19.12 0.69
N LEU A 113 8.70 -18.12 1.33
CA LEU A 113 8.79 -16.72 0.92
C LEU A 113 10.18 -16.18 1.20
N SER A 114 10.63 -15.27 0.33
CA SER A 114 11.91 -14.57 0.41
C SER A 114 11.75 -13.14 -0.12
N PHE A 115 12.84 -12.39 -0.26
CA PHE A 115 12.86 -10.97 -0.63
C PHE A 115 11.97 -10.54 -1.82
N PRO A 116 11.75 -11.34 -2.88
CA PRO A 116 10.88 -10.92 -3.98
C PRO A 116 9.46 -10.53 -3.57
N VAL A 117 8.91 -11.09 -2.48
CA VAL A 117 7.57 -10.73 -1.99
C VAL A 117 7.47 -9.25 -1.62
N ASP A 118 8.55 -8.70 -1.06
CA ASP A 118 8.62 -7.29 -0.67
C ASP A 118 8.73 -6.39 -1.91
N ILE A 119 9.39 -6.85 -2.98
CA ILE A 119 9.48 -6.10 -4.24
C ILE A 119 8.10 -5.93 -4.88
N TRP A 120 7.27 -6.97 -4.88
CA TRP A 120 5.89 -6.87 -5.38
C TRP A 120 5.08 -5.87 -4.56
N SER A 121 5.12 -5.99 -3.23
CA SER A 121 4.42 -5.07 -2.34
C SER A 121 4.94 -3.64 -2.47
N LEU A 122 6.24 -3.45 -2.73
CA LEU A 122 6.84 -2.16 -3.03
C LEU A 122 6.32 -1.59 -4.37
N GLY A 123 6.22 -2.40 -5.43
CA GLY A 123 5.64 -1.98 -6.70
C GLY A 123 4.18 -1.50 -6.55
N CYS A 124 3.37 -2.23 -5.79
CA CYS A 124 2.01 -1.83 -5.43
C CYS A 124 1.98 -0.51 -4.63
N THR A 125 2.95 -0.34 -3.72
CA THR A 125 3.08 0.86 -2.87
C THR A 125 3.49 2.08 -3.67
N ILE A 126 4.48 1.96 -4.56
CA ILE A 126 4.92 3.03 -5.47
C ILE A 126 3.74 3.52 -6.30
N TRP A 127 2.98 2.60 -6.92
CA TRP A 127 1.78 2.98 -7.64
C TRP A 127 0.78 3.74 -6.75
N SER A 128 0.53 3.24 -5.53
CA SER A 128 -0.44 3.84 -4.62
C SER A 128 -0.02 5.22 -4.09
N ILE A 129 1.28 5.54 -4.14
CA ILE A 129 1.79 6.88 -3.84
C ILE A 129 1.59 7.82 -5.04
N ILE A 130 1.80 7.31 -6.26
CA ILE A 130 1.69 8.10 -7.50
C ILE A 130 0.23 8.36 -7.88
N GLY A 131 -0.64 7.39 -7.68
CA GLY A 131 -2.05 7.45 -8.05
C GLY A 131 -2.99 7.71 -6.87
N ALA A 132 -4.16 8.27 -7.17
CA ALA A 132 -5.24 8.52 -6.21
C ALA A 132 -5.97 7.24 -5.76
N LYS A 133 -5.64 6.08 -6.35
CA LYS A 133 -6.26 4.78 -6.08
C LYS A 133 -5.24 3.64 -6.18
N PRO A 134 -5.45 2.51 -5.47
CA PRO A 134 -4.54 1.37 -5.49
C PRO A 134 -4.45 0.74 -6.90
N LEU A 135 -3.34 0.04 -7.16
CA LEU A 135 -3.11 -0.61 -8.46
C LEU A 135 -4.14 -1.71 -8.72
N PHE A 136 -4.47 -2.49 -7.69
CA PHE A 136 -5.49 -3.54 -7.72
C PHE A 136 -6.67 -3.08 -6.85
N GLU A 137 -7.88 -3.13 -7.40
CA GLU A 137 -9.10 -2.67 -6.77
C GLU A 137 -9.94 -3.85 -6.29
N GLY A 138 -10.57 -3.73 -5.12
CA GLY A 138 -11.50 -4.75 -4.65
C GLY A 138 -12.21 -4.34 -3.37
N PHE A 139 -13.51 -4.61 -3.31
CA PHE A 139 -14.30 -4.49 -2.09
C PHE A 139 -14.46 -5.88 -1.46
N ALA A 140 -13.99 -6.04 -0.22
CA ALA A 140 -13.89 -7.34 0.45
C ALA A 140 -13.35 -8.45 -0.49
N PRO A 141 -12.19 -8.23 -1.14
CA PRO A 141 -11.81 -9.04 -2.28
C PRO A 141 -11.43 -10.47 -1.86
N THR A 142 -11.83 -11.42 -2.70
CA THR A 142 -11.39 -12.82 -2.59
C THR A 142 -10.07 -13.01 -3.33
N SER A 143 -9.38 -14.11 -3.06
CA SER A 143 -8.17 -14.46 -3.81
C SER A 143 -8.43 -14.59 -5.32
N ASP A 144 -9.63 -15.01 -5.75
CA ASP A 144 -9.98 -15.09 -7.18
C ASP A 144 -10.15 -13.70 -7.79
N TRP A 145 -10.78 -12.78 -7.06
CA TRP A 145 -10.93 -11.40 -7.52
C TRP A 145 -9.58 -10.72 -7.70
N ILE A 146 -8.66 -10.90 -6.75
CA ILE A 146 -7.30 -10.33 -6.87
C ILE A 146 -6.51 -10.97 -7.99
N THR A 147 -6.68 -12.27 -8.22
CA THR A 147 -6.05 -12.95 -9.37
C THR A 147 -6.60 -12.39 -10.69
N MET A 148 -7.89 -12.08 -10.77
CA MET A 148 -8.48 -11.40 -11.93
C MET A 148 -7.93 -9.98 -12.12
N GLU A 149 -7.79 -9.21 -11.04
CA GLU A 149 -7.20 -7.87 -11.09
C GLU A 149 -5.74 -7.90 -11.56
N HIS A 150 -4.95 -8.85 -11.04
CA HIS A 150 -3.59 -9.11 -11.49
C HIS A 150 -3.54 -9.36 -13.01
N VAL A 151 -4.42 -10.23 -13.54
CA VAL A 151 -4.44 -10.52 -14.98
C VAL A 151 -4.90 -9.33 -15.81
N THR A 152 -5.89 -8.60 -15.32
CA THR A 152 -6.42 -7.41 -16.00
C THR A 152 -5.37 -6.31 -16.17
N VAL A 153 -4.47 -6.17 -15.19
CA VAL A 153 -3.43 -5.14 -15.19
C VAL A 153 -2.15 -5.62 -15.87
N LEU A 154 -1.69 -6.84 -15.55
CA LEU A 154 -0.36 -7.35 -15.90
C LEU A 154 -0.35 -8.33 -17.08
N GLY A 155 -1.52 -8.78 -17.51
CA GLY A 155 -1.67 -9.80 -18.55
C GLY A 155 -1.78 -11.22 -17.99
N LYS A 156 -1.81 -12.20 -18.89
CA LYS A 156 -2.09 -13.61 -18.56
C LYS A 156 -1.05 -14.19 -17.59
N LEU A 157 -1.51 -14.97 -16.62
CA LEU A 157 -0.65 -15.70 -15.68
C LEU A 157 0.29 -16.67 -16.42
N PRO A 158 1.42 -17.08 -15.79
CA PRO A 158 2.22 -18.20 -16.26
C PRO A 158 1.33 -19.44 -16.50
N PRO A 159 1.60 -20.27 -17.54
CA PRO A 159 0.72 -21.36 -17.94
C PRO A 159 0.31 -22.29 -16.79
N GLU A 160 1.27 -22.68 -15.94
CA GLU A 160 1.02 -23.57 -14.80
C GLU A 160 0.06 -22.95 -13.77
N TRP A 161 0.07 -21.63 -13.62
CA TRP A 161 -0.79 -20.92 -12.68
C TRP A 161 -2.17 -20.65 -13.30
N TRP A 162 -2.20 -20.37 -14.61
CA TRP A 162 -3.43 -20.23 -15.38
C TRP A 162 -4.29 -21.49 -15.33
N GLU A 163 -3.66 -22.66 -15.54
CA GLU A 163 -4.33 -23.96 -15.50
C GLU A 163 -4.87 -24.31 -14.11
N LYS A 164 -4.16 -23.93 -13.04
CA LYS A 164 -4.59 -24.15 -11.64
C LYS A 164 -5.76 -23.27 -11.19
N TRP A 165 -6.11 -22.23 -11.95
CA TRP A 165 -7.17 -21.30 -11.57
C TRP A 165 -8.49 -21.64 -12.27
N ASP A 166 -9.31 -22.48 -11.62
CA ASP A 166 -10.58 -22.97 -12.19
C ASP A 166 -11.63 -21.87 -12.37
N ALA A 167 -11.66 -20.88 -11.48
CA ALA A 167 -12.67 -19.82 -11.49
C ALA A 167 -12.42 -18.74 -12.56
N ARG A 168 -11.30 -18.81 -13.30
CA ARG A 168 -10.89 -17.77 -14.27
C ARG A 168 -11.95 -17.46 -15.33
N SER A 169 -12.65 -18.48 -15.81
CA SER A 169 -13.63 -18.39 -16.90
C SER A 169 -14.87 -17.57 -16.54
N LYS A 170 -15.06 -17.29 -15.25
CA LYS A 170 -16.11 -16.38 -14.77
C LYS A 170 -15.89 -14.94 -15.24
N TRP A 171 -14.65 -14.52 -15.46
CA TRP A 171 -14.29 -13.12 -15.74
C TRP A 171 -13.40 -12.94 -16.97
N LEU A 172 -12.72 -14.00 -17.40
CA LEU A 172 -11.69 -13.93 -18.43
C LEU A 172 -11.93 -14.98 -19.52
N ASN A 173 -11.62 -14.61 -20.75
CA ASN A 173 -11.49 -15.50 -21.87
C ASN A 173 -10.17 -16.30 -21.75
N GLU A 174 -10.02 -17.37 -22.54
CA GLU A 174 -8.82 -18.23 -22.47
C GLU A 174 -7.52 -17.53 -22.91
N ASP A 175 -7.60 -16.42 -23.64
CA ASP A 175 -6.45 -15.59 -23.98
C ASP A 175 -6.04 -14.61 -22.84
N GLY A 176 -6.78 -14.59 -21.73
CA GLY A 176 -6.55 -13.70 -20.60
C GLY A 176 -7.23 -12.34 -20.73
N THR A 177 -7.97 -12.09 -21.82
CA THR A 177 -8.78 -10.88 -21.98
C THR A 177 -10.06 -10.97 -21.15
N ARG A 178 -10.62 -9.82 -20.80
CA ARG A 178 -11.88 -9.74 -20.03
C ARG A 178 -13.06 -10.18 -20.90
N ASN A 179 -13.97 -10.96 -20.34
CA ASN A 179 -15.19 -11.39 -21.03
C ASN A 179 -16.33 -10.35 -20.96
N HIS A 180 -16.22 -9.35 -20.07
CA HIS A 180 -17.13 -8.22 -19.93
C HIS A 180 -16.34 -6.91 -19.78
N GLU A 181 -16.81 -5.83 -20.41
CA GLU A 181 -16.11 -4.53 -20.42
C GLU A 181 -16.09 -3.84 -19.05
N GLU A 182 -17.08 -4.12 -18.20
CA GLU A 182 -17.26 -3.51 -16.87
C GLU A 182 -16.29 -4.05 -15.80
N LEU A 183 -15.51 -5.09 -16.11
CA LEU A 183 -14.62 -5.75 -15.15
C LEU A 183 -13.27 -5.06 -15.04
N GLY A 184 -12.99 -4.38 -13.92
CA GLY A 184 -11.70 -3.74 -13.68
C GLY A 184 -11.30 -2.78 -14.82
N LYS A 185 -10.07 -2.26 -14.78
CA LYS A 185 -9.52 -1.44 -15.87
C LYS A 185 -8.12 -1.94 -16.26
N PRO A 186 -7.77 -1.99 -17.55
CA PRO A 186 -6.39 -2.24 -17.96
C PRO A 186 -5.44 -1.20 -17.34
N TRP A 187 -4.15 -1.56 -17.22
CA TRP A 187 -3.17 -0.70 -16.55
C TRP A 187 -3.08 0.71 -17.18
N THR A 188 -3.12 0.81 -18.51
CA THR A 188 -3.08 2.10 -19.21
C THR A 188 -4.27 2.99 -18.88
N GLU A 189 -5.49 2.44 -18.81
CA GLU A 189 -6.68 3.18 -18.41
C GLU A 189 -6.63 3.59 -16.93
N ARG A 190 -6.10 2.72 -16.05
CA ARG A 190 -5.88 3.08 -14.65
C ARG A 190 -4.90 4.24 -14.52
N PHE A 191 -3.86 4.29 -15.35
CA PHE A 191 -2.91 5.40 -15.31
C PHE A 191 -3.58 6.72 -15.66
N GLU A 192 -4.38 6.75 -16.73
CA GLU A 192 -5.13 7.96 -17.08
C GLU A 192 -6.09 8.38 -15.96
N LYS A 193 -6.91 7.46 -15.45
CA LYS A 193 -7.95 7.78 -14.46
C LYS A 193 -7.43 8.01 -13.05
N PHE A 194 -6.37 7.32 -12.64
CA PHE A 194 -5.90 7.33 -11.25
C PHE A 194 -4.66 8.19 -11.07
N VAL A 195 -3.93 8.52 -12.14
CA VAL A 195 -2.73 9.36 -12.07
C VAL A 195 -2.96 10.68 -12.82
N GLN A 196 -3.26 10.63 -14.12
CA GLN A 196 -3.31 11.86 -14.94
C GLN A 196 -4.52 12.75 -14.66
N GLU A 197 -5.73 12.18 -14.62
CA GLU A 197 -6.97 12.92 -14.37
C GLU A 197 -6.94 13.66 -13.02
N PRO A 198 -6.58 13.04 -11.87
CA PRO A 198 -6.48 13.75 -10.60
C PRO A 198 -5.44 14.86 -10.63
N ARG A 199 -4.25 14.61 -11.21
CA ARG A 199 -3.19 15.63 -11.34
C ARG A 199 -3.67 16.82 -12.16
N HIS A 200 -4.37 16.57 -13.27
CA HIS A 200 -4.94 17.62 -14.10
C HIS A 200 -6.02 18.42 -13.34
N CYS A 201 -6.93 17.74 -12.64
CA CYS A 201 -7.96 18.39 -11.82
C CYS A 201 -7.38 19.30 -10.72
N ASP A 202 -6.24 18.91 -10.15
CA ASP A 202 -5.56 19.66 -9.09
C ASP A 202 -4.49 20.63 -9.61
N GLY A 203 -4.38 20.81 -10.93
CA GLY A 203 -3.41 21.71 -11.56
C GLY A 203 -1.95 21.31 -11.35
N MET A 204 -1.69 20.03 -11.10
CA MET A 204 -0.35 19.46 -10.98
C MET A 204 0.26 19.18 -12.36
N GLU A 205 1.59 19.17 -12.44
CA GLU A 205 2.30 18.73 -13.63
C GLU A 205 1.92 17.28 -13.98
N VAL A 206 1.53 17.04 -15.23
CA VAL A 206 1.20 15.70 -15.72
C VAL A 206 2.46 14.87 -15.96
N VAL A 207 2.34 13.55 -15.87
CA VAL A 207 3.47 12.65 -16.14
C VAL A 207 3.67 12.59 -17.66
N GLY A 208 4.85 12.96 -18.14
CA GLY A 208 5.17 12.92 -19.57
C GLY A 208 5.27 11.48 -20.11
N ASP A 209 5.16 11.30 -21.44
CA ASP A 209 5.18 9.97 -22.06
C ASP A 209 6.47 9.18 -21.79
N GLU A 210 7.61 9.86 -21.76
CA GLU A 210 8.92 9.22 -21.48
C GLU A 210 9.01 8.74 -20.03
N GLU A 211 8.54 9.55 -19.07
CA GLU A 211 8.49 9.19 -17.66
C GLU A 211 7.51 8.04 -17.43
N LYS A 212 6.32 8.14 -18.04
CA LYS A 212 5.29 7.09 -18.00
C LYS A 212 5.85 5.77 -18.52
N ALA A 213 6.53 5.76 -19.66
CA ALA A 213 7.15 4.55 -20.19
C ALA A 213 8.18 3.96 -19.22
N ALA A 214 9.10 4.80 -18.72
CA ALA A 214 10.13 4.37 -17.78
C ALA A 214 9.54 3.82 -16.45
N LEU A 215 8.50 4.47 -15.92
CA LEU A 215 7.79 4.04 -14.73
C LEU A 215 7.11 2.69 -14.95
N PHE A 216 6.42 2.50 -16.08
CA PHE A 216 5.77 1.24 -16.42
C PHE A 216 6.79 0.11 -16.57
N ASP A 217 7.94 0.37 -17.20
CA ASP A 217 8.98 -0.65 -17.37
C ASP A 217 9.56 -1.11 -16.03
N MET A 218 9.82 -0.16 -15.12
CA MET A 218 10.24 -0.48 -13.75
C MET A 218 9.15 -1.27 -13.02
N LEU A 219 7.91 -0.78 -12.99
CA LEU A 219 6.82 -1.43 -12.26
C LEU A 219 6.47 -2.81 -12.82
N ARG A 220 6.51 -3.02 -14.15
CA ARG A 220 6.32 -4.36 -14.76
C ARG A 220 7.37 -5.34 -14.26
N SER A 221 8.62 -4.90 -14.18
CA SER A 221 9.73 -5.73 -13.71
C SER A 221 9.62 -6.05 -12.21
N MET A 222 9.08 -5.13 -11.41
CA MET A 222 8.77 -5.35 -9.99
C MET A 222 7.52 -6.22 -9.76
N LEU A 223 6.59 -6.22 -10.70
CA LEU A 223 5.31 -6.94 -10.64
C LEU A 223 5.31 -8.16 -11.56
N ALA A 224 6.48 -8.72 -11.85
CA ALA A 224 6.60 -10.01 -12.51
C ALA A 224 5.90 -11.08 -11.64
N PHE A 225 5.08 -11.93 -12.29
CA PHE A 225 4.32 -12.96 -11.60
C PHE A 225 5.24 -13.93 -10.86
N SER A 226 6.20 -14.50 -11.58
CA SER A 226 7.21 -15.40 -11.00
C SER A 226 8.20 -14.62 -10.13
N PRO A 227 8.46 -15.05 -8.89
CA PRO A 227 9.44 -14.41 -8.00
C PRO A 227 10.84 -14.31 -8.60
N GLU A 228 11.25 -15.31 -9.38
CA GLU A 228 12.56 -15.41 -10.02
C GLU A 228 12.77 -14.43 -11.18
N ASP A 229 11.68 -13.97 -11.82
CA ASP A 229 11.72 -12.98 -12.90
C ASP A 229 11.62 -11.54 -12.36
N ARG A 230 11.42 -11.40 -11.05
CA ARG A 230 11.22 -10.11 -10.39
C ARG A 230 12.56 -9.47 -10.09
N ILE A 231 12.71 -8.21 -10.47
CA ILE A 231 13.95 -7.46 -10.18
C ILE A 231 14.19 -7.32 -8.68
N THR A 232 15.45 -7.14 -8.32
CA THR A 232 15.89 -6.80 -6.96
C THR A 232 15.71 -5.31 -6.67
N ALA A 233 15.85 -4.92 -5.40
CA ALA A 233 15.86 -3.51 -5.02
C ALA A 233 17.02 -2.73 -5.68
N ASP A 234 18.20 -3.35 -5.79
CA ASP A 234 19.37 -2.73 -6.43
C ASP A 234 19.10 -2.49 -7.92
N GLU A 235 18.53 -3.48 -8.63
CA GLU A 235 18.15 -3.32 -10.04
C GLU A 235 17.04 -2.29 -10.24
N ALA A 236 16.09 -2.18 -9.30
CA ALA A 236 15.07 -1.12 -9.33
C ALA A 236 15.69 0.27 -9.22
N MET A 237 16.70 0.45 -8.34
CA MET A 237 17.46 1.69 -8.23
C MET A 237 18.23 2.04 -9.51
N GLU A 238 18.64 1.03 -10.28
CA GLU A 238 19.34 1.19 -11.55
C GLU A 238 18.42 1.41 -12.76
N SER A 239 17.10 1.32 -12.56
CA SER A 239 16.10 1.53 -13.61
C SER A 239 16.16 2.93 -14.21
N LYS A 240 15.71 3.07 -15.46
CA LYS A 240 15.64 4.36 -16.15
C LYS A 240 14.84 5.38 -15.31
N TRP A 241 13.70 4.96 -14.75
CA TRP A 241 12.84 5.85 -13.97
C TRP A 241 13.56 6.41 -12.74
N MET A 242 14.27 5.55 -12.00
CA MET A 242 15.06 5.98 -10.84
C MET A 242 16.23 6.87 -11.24
N LYS A 243 16.95 6.60 -12.33
CA LYS A 243 18.09 7.41 -12.74
C LYS A 243 17.71 8.81 -13.24
N GLU A 244 16.63 8.93 -13.98
CA GLU A 244 16.24 10.18 -14.63
C GLU A 244 15.28 11.03 -13.78
N TRP A 245 14.42 10.42 -12.95
CA TRP A 245 13.44 11.14 -12.13
C TRP A 245 13.66 10.96 -10.62
N GLY A 246 13.86 9.73 -10.15
CA GLY A 246 13.93 9.45 -8.70
C GLY A 246 15.17 10.00 -7.99
N LEU A 247 16.36 9.63 -8.47
CA LEU A 247 17.66 9.99 -7.87
C LEU A 247 17.93 11.50 -7.90
N PRO A 248 17.64 12.24 -9.00
CA PRO A 248 17.79 13.70 -9.01
C PRO A 248 16.93 14.38 -7.93
N GLU A 249 15.70 13.92 -7.68
CA GLU A 249 14.84 14.49 -6.62
C GLU A 249 15.38 14.17 -5.22
N ILE A 250 15.95 12.97 -5.02
CA ILE A 250 16.64 12.64 -3.76
C ILE A 250 17.85 13.55 -3.53
N GLU A 251 18.61 13.86 -4.58
CA GLU A 251 19.75 14.78 -4.49
C GLU A 251 19.30 16.21 -4.17
N LYS A 252 18.25 16.72 -4.84
CA LYS A 252 17.63 18.02 -4.52
C LYS A 252 17.18 18.08 -3.07
N MET A 253 16.51 17.03 -2.58
CA MET A 253 16.08 16.92 -1.18
C MET A 253 17.28 17.01 -0.23
N LYS A 254 18.36 16.28 -0.49
CA LYS A 254 19.58 16.29 0.33
C LYS A 254 20.26 17.66 0.33
N ASN A 255 20.35 18.31 -0.82
CA ASN A 255 20.99 19.63 -0.94
C ASN A 255 20.19 20.71 -0.20
N ALA A 256 18.85 20.62 -0.24
CA ALA A 256 17.96 21.54 0.48
C ALA A 256 17.95 21.35 2.02
N ILE A 257 18.61 20.30 2.54
CA ILE A 257 18.82 20.11 3.99
C ILE A 257 20.11 20.81 4.46
N VAL A 258 21.09 20.98 3.57
CA VAL A 258 22.45 21.45 3.90
C VAL A 258 22.60 22.97 3.68
N GLY A 259 21.81 23.56 2.77
CA GLY A 259 21.76 25.01 2.52
C GLY A 259 20.75 25.72 3.42
#